data_AF-A0A971GZT9-F1
#
_entry.id   AF-A0A971GZT9-F1
#
_cell.length_a   1.000
_cell.length_b   1.000
_cell.length_c   1.000
_cell.angle_alpha   90.00
_cell.angle_beta   90.00
_cell.angle_gamma   90.00
#
_symmetry.space_group_name_H-M   'P 1'
#
loop_
_entity.id
_entity.type
_entity.pdbx_description
1 polymer ?
#
loop_
_entity_poly.entity_id
_entity_poly.type
_entity_poly.pdbx_seq_one_letter_code
_entity_poly.pdbx_strand_id
1 'polypeptide(L)' 'MSTGPLDPNAVKALKEMKLEIAQELGLPKDFMNNNPNPATNIFTAGPVGGLMTRRLVEMGEKQLIDEE' A
#
# COMPACT_ATOMS: atom_id res chain seq x y z
N MET A 1 5.29 -11.00 -18.90
CA MET A 1 5.03 -9.72 -18.20
C MET A 1 6.36 -9.21 -17.71
N SER A 2 6.80 -8.05 -18.19
CA SER A 2 8.03 -7.43 -17.70
C SER A 2 7.86 -7.14 -16.21
N THR A 3 8.60 -7.87 -15.37
CA THR A 3 8.94 -7.45 -14.01
C THR A 3 9.92 -6.27 -14.11
N GLY A 4 9.45 -5.15 -14.66
CA GLY A 4 10.25 -3.93 -14.71
C GLY A 4 10.60 -3.53 -13.27
N PRO A 5 11.81 -3.05 -13.00
CA PRO A 5 12.14 -2.56 -11.67
C PRO A 5 11.18 -1.41 -11.40
N LEU A 6 10.20 -1.63 -10.51
CA LEU A 6 9.43 -0.56 -9.91
C LEU A 6 10.45 0.48 -9.45
N ASP A 7 10.26 1.75 -9.83
CA ASP A 7 11.10 2.86 -9.38
C ASP A 7 11.39 2.67 -7.88
N PRO A 8 12.66 2.58 -7.45
CA PRO A 8 13.00 2.35 -6.05
C PRO A 8 12.33 3.36 -5.10
N ASN A 9 12.11 4.59 -5.57
CA ASN A 9 11.39 5.62 -4.84
C ASN A 9 9.90 5.27 -4.72
N ALA A 10 9.28 4.78 -5.80
CA ALA A 10 7.89 4.31 -5.76
C ALA A 10 7.73 3.11 -4.82
N VAL A 11 8.67 2.16 -4.83
CA VAL A 11 8.67 1.03 -3.89
C VAL A 11 8.76 1.52 -2.45
N LYS A 12 9.61 2.52 -2.17
CA LYS A 12 9.73 3.12 -0.84
C LYS A 12 8.44 3.81 -0.42
N ALA A 13 7.87 4.65 -1.28
CA ALA A 13 6.61 5.35 -1.02
C ALA A 13 5.44 4.38 -0.79
N LEU A 14 5.35 3.29 -1.55
CA LEU A 14 4.33 2.26 -1.35
C LEU A 14 4.50 1.53 -0.01
N LYS A 15 5.73 1.31 0.46
CA LYS A 15 5.98 0.75 1.80
C LYS A 15 5.54 1.72 2.90
N GLU A 16 5.80 3.02 2.74
CA GLU A 16 5.35 4.06 3.66
C GLU A 16 3.82 4.13 3.72
N MET A 17 3.14 4.15 2.57
CA MET A 17 1.68 4.12 2.48
C MET A 17 1.09 2.86 3.12
N LYS A 18 1.71 1.68 2.93
CA LYS A 18 1.30 0.44 3.61
C LYS A 18 1.37 0.61 5.14
N LEU A 19 2.44 1.24 5.64
CA LEU A 19 2.62 1.48 7.08
C LEU A 19 1.53 2.39 7.64
N GLU A 20 1.25 3.49 6.95
CA GLU A 20 0.21 4.45 7.33
C GLU A 20 -1.18 3.79 7.39
N ILE A 21 -1.60 3.11 6.32
CA ILE A 21 -2.92 2.47 6.24
C ILE A 21 -3.08 1.42 7.34
N ALA A 22 -2.05 0.63 7.61
CA ALA A 22 -2.14 -0.38 8.65
C ALA A 22 -2.20 0.23 10.06
N GLN A 23 -1.53 1.37 10.30
CA GLN A 23 -1.67 2.11 11.54
C GLN A 23 -3.09 2.64 11.71
N GLU A 24 -3.70 3.19 10.65
CA GLU A 24 -5.10 3.64 10.65
C GLU A 24 -6.08 2.49 10.92
N LEU A 25 -5.78 1.28 10.40
CA LEU A 25 -6.57 0.07 10.64
C LEU A 25 -6.27 -0.60 12.01
N GLY A 26 -5.35 -0.06 12.81
CA GLY A 26 -4.99 -0.63 14.12
C GLY A 26 -4.31 -2.00 14.04
N LEU A 27 -3.61 -2.30 12.93
CA LEU A 27 -2.98 -3.60 12.73
C LEU A 27 -1.73 -3.76 13.61
N PRO A 28 -1.46 -4.99 14.09
CA PRO A 28 -0.28 -5.28 14.89
C PRO A 28 1.01 -5.07 14.10
N LYS A 29 2.08 -4.70 14.79
CA LYS A 29 3.41 -4.47 14.20
C LYS A 29 3.93 -5.67 13.40
N ASP A 30 3.52 -6.88 13.75
CA ASP A 30 3.89 -8.12 13.06
C ASP A 30 3.40 -8.19 11.61
N PHE A 31 2.33 -7.46 11.25
CA PHE A 31 1.88 -7.31 9.86
C PHE A 31 2.93 -6.61 8.97
N MET A 32 3.83 -5.85 9.59
CA MET A 32 4.93 -5.15 8.91
C MET A 32 6.17 -5.99 8.73
N ASN A 33 6.22 -7.17 9.33
CA ASN A 33 7.36 -8.05 9.16
C ASN A 33 7.36 -8.66 7.75
N ASN A 34 8.54 -9.02 7.25
CA ASN A 34 8.69 -9.70 5.95
C ASN A 34 8.05 -11.09 5.93
N ASN A 35 7.73 -11.65 7.09
CA ASN A 35 7.06 -12.93 7.25
C ASN A 35 5.94 -12.82 8.30
N PRO A 36 4.82 -12.16 7.98
CA PRO A 36 3.72 -12.01 8.92
C PRO A 36 3.06 -13.37 9.19
N ASN A 37 2.40 -13.51 10.34
CA ASN A 37 1.61 -14.71 10.63
C ASN A 37 0.57 -14.92 9.49
N PRO A 38 0.57 -16.09 8.81
CA PRO A 38 -0.32 -16.34 7.68
C PRO A 38 -1.79 -16.13 8.00
N ALA A 39 -2.22 -16.49 9.22
CA ALA A 39 -3.60 -16.34 9.67
C ALA A 39 -4.01 -14.86 9.74
N THR A 40 -3.16 -14.00 10.29
CA THR A 40 -3.43 -12.56 10.32
C THR A 40 -3.34 -11.94 8.92
N ASN A 41 -2.38 -12.39 8.10
CA ASN A 41 -2.13 -11.85 6.77
C ASN A 41 -3.33 -12.05 5.82
N ILE A 42 -3.97 -13.21 5.85
CA ILE A 42 -5.13 -13.54 5.00
C ILE A 42 -6.26 -12.51 5.13
N PHE A 43 -6.57 -12.07 6.35
CA PHE A 43 -7.68 -11.14 6.58
C PHE A 43 -7.30 -9.67 6.43
N THR A 44 -6.01 -9.34 6.54
CA THR A 44 -5.53 -7.95 6.62
C THR A 44 -4.91 -7.46 5.32
N ALA A 45 -4.27 -8.34 4.52
CA ALA A 45 -3.64 -7.95 3.26
C ALA A 45 -4.63 -7.42 2.22
N GLY A 46 -5.83 -8.02 2.13
CA GLY A 46 -6.87 -7.61 1.19
C GLY A 46 -7.36 -6.17 1.45
N PRO A 47 -7.87 -5.86 2.65
CA PRO A 47 -8.29 -4.50 3.00
C PRO A 47 -7.18 -3.45 2.82
N VAL A 48 -5.95 -3.75 3.27
CA VAL A 48 -4.81 -2.83 3.12
C VAL A 48 -4.50 -2.58 1.65
N GLY A 49 -4.38 -3.63 0.83
CA GLY A 49 -4.10 -3.49 -0.60
C GLY A 49 -5.22 -2.78 -1.37
N GLY A 50 -6.48 -2.99 -0.99
CA GLY A 50 -7.63 -2.27 -1.54
C GLY A 50 -7.58 -0.77 -1.25
N LEU A 51 -7.27 -0.39 0.00
CA LEU A 51 -7.12 1.01 0.39
C LEU A 51 -5.93 1.68 -0.28
N MET A 52 -4.79 0.97 -0.41
CA MET A 52 -3.64 1.48 -1.16
C MET A 52 -4.02 1.80 -2.61
N THR A 53 -4.71 0.87 -3.28
CA THR A 53 -5.16 1.06 -4.66
C THR A 53 -6.10 2.24 -4.79
N ARG A 54 -7.06 2.38 -3.86
CA ARG A 54 -7.98 3.51 -3.83
C ARG A 54 -7.25 4.85 -3.69
N ARG A 55 -6.29 4.96 -2.76
CA ARG A 55 -5.49 6.20 -2.58
C ARG A 55 -4.67 6.54 -3.81
N LEU A 56 -4.08 5.54 -4.47
CA LEU A 56 -3.31 5.75 -5.70
C LEU A 56 -4.19 6.31 -6.82
N VAL A 57 -5.41 5.79 -6.97
CA VAL A 57 -6.39 6.31 -7.93
C VAL A 57 -6.77 7.75 -7.58
N GLU A 58 -7.14 8.03 -6.32
CA GLU A 58 -7.50 9.38 -5.87
C GLU A 58 -6.36 10.39 -6.08
N MET A 59 -5.09 9.99 -5.90
CA MET A 59 -3.94 10.85 -6.20
C MET A 59 -3.77 11.09 -7.70
N GLY A 60 -3.95 10.06 -8.52
CA GLY A 60 -3.90 10.19 -9.98
C GLY A 60 -5.01 11.08 -10.51
N GLU A 61 -6.24 10.94 -10.02
CA GLU A 61 -7.38 11.80 -10.37
C GLU A 61 -7.09 13.27 -10.01
N LYS A 62 -6.55 13.55 -8.82
CA LYS A 62 -6.17 14.91 -8.43
C LYS A 62 -5.09 15.52 -9.31
N GLN A 63 -4.04 14.75 -9.61
CA GLN A 63 -2.96 15.22 -10.50
C GLN A 63 -3.49 15.60 -11.87
N LEU A 64 -4.39 14.79 -12.43
CA LEU A 64 -5.00 15.08 -13.73
C LEU A 64 -5.88 16.33 -13.72
N ILE A 65 -6.60 16.60 -12.62
CA ILE A 65 -7.42 17.81 -12.47
C ILE A 65 -6.54 19.05 -12.27
N ASP A 66 -5.47 18.94 -11.48
CA ASP A 66 -4.58 20.07 -11.17
C ASP A 66 -3.65 20.45 -12.35
N GLU A 67 -3.47 19.56 -13.32
CA GLU A 67 -2.72 19.80 -14.56
C GLU A 67 -3.53 20.51 -15.66
N GLU A 68 -4.83 20.73 -15.47
CA GLU A 68 -5.76 21.42 -16.38
C GLU A 68 -6.00 22.89 -15.98
#